data_AF-A0A378TBM3-F1
#
_entry.id   AF-A0A378TBM3-F1
#
_cell.length_a   1.000
_cell.length_b   1.000
_cell.length_c   1.000
_cell.angle_alpha   90.00
_cell.angle_beta   90.00
_cell.angle_gamma   90.00
#
_symmetry.space_group_name_H-M   'P 1'
#
loop_
_entity.id
_entity.type
_entity.pdbx_description
1 polymer ?
#
loop_
_entity_poly.entity_id
_entity_poly.type
_entity_poly.pdbx_seq_one_letter_code
_entity_poly.pdbx_strand_id
1 'polypeptide(L)'
;MLTVRATWMRGGTSKCWLFHAVDIDPLIDHAGGLDELLTSAFGSGDPRQLDGVGGGSSTTSKAAIVRRSQLPGIDIDYLFAQVAIGDRQVEWGSNCGNCATAIGLYALQTGLVAVDAEVTSVRMRNQNTGAVLTAEIATPAGAIPTDGDAAVPGTSALGVPVGLTFTGLAGAPAQLLPSGRALDTVTVAGHDYSATMVTAGAPAALFDAADLGLTGAEDNAVVAEHLSLLVALRQQSSLRMGLSKPGDPVRHAIPKVGVVGSPLDYRTGTGDLIRADDYDVSVRMLSMLAPHPAIGLTSAVAVAAASTVVGGVVAARSAAAPTGPLRLGTPAGVLHVERIMNNGVLEAVTLHRAARRIASAELFVAERAHALAS
;
A
#
# COMPACT_ATOMS: atom_id res chain seq x y z
N MET A 1 -31.95 -6.34 4.50
CA MET A 1 -30.69 -5.94 5.19
C MET A 1 -29.80 -7.17 5.22
N LEU A 2 -28.62 -7.08 4.64
CA LEU A 2 -27.68 -8.18 4.55
C LEU A 2 -26.86 -8.29 5.83
N THR A 3 -26.52 -9.51 6.24
CA THR A 3 -25.59 -9.75 7.35
C THR A 3 -24.35 -10.43 6.79
N VAL A 4 -23.19 -9.78 6.90
CA VAL A 4 -21.91 -10.30 6.39
C VAL A 4 -20.88 -10.39 7.51
N ARG A 5 -20.20 -11.53 7.64
CA ARG A 5 -19.11 -11.69 8.61
C ARG A 5 -17.84 -11.03 8.10
N ALA A 6 -17.16 -10.33 8.99
CA ALA A 6 -15.91 -9.66 8.67
C ALA A 6 -14.97 -9.64 9.89
N THR A 7 -13.66 -9.58 9.62
CA THR A 7 -12.64 -9.37 10.65
C THR A 7 -11.96 -8.04 10.41
N TRP A 8 -11.95 -7.19 11.43
CA TRP A 8 -11.23 -5.93 11.40
C TRP A 8 -9.80 -6.15 11.86
N MET A 9 -8.85 -5.87 10.97
CA MET A 9 -7.43 -6.04 11.23
C MET A 9 -6.69 -4.71 11.08
N ARG A 10 -5.69 -4.48 11.93
CA ARG A 10 -4.61 -3.54 11.64
C ARG A 10 -3.50 -4.30 10.92
N GLY A 11 -2.98 -3.74 9.84
CA GLY A 11 -1.76 -4.20 9.19
C GLY A 11 -0.87 -3.01 8.91
N GLY A 12 0.31 -2.97 9.55
CA GLY A 12 1.15 -1.76 9.57
C GLY A 12 0.35 -0.53 10.02
N THR A 13 0.38 0.52 9.21
CA THR A 13 -0.28 1.82 9.45
C THR A 13 -1.66 1.92 8.78
N SER A 14 -2.37 0.80 8.56
CA SER A 14 -3.72 0.80 7.99
C SER A 14 -4.64 -0.16 8.74
N LYS A 15 -5.94 0.13 8.68
CA LYS A 15 -7.00 -0.78 9.12
C LYS A 15 -7.77 -1.30 7.91
N CYS A 16 -8.02 -2.60 7.89
CA CYS A 16 -8.66 -3.29 6.77
C CYS A 16 -9.75 -4.21 7.30
N TRP A 17 -10.90 -4.23 6.63
CA TRP A 17 -11.94 -5.23 6.85
C TRP A 17 -11.66 -6.42 5.93
N LEU A 18 -11.46 -7.58 6.53
CA LEU A 18 -11.17 -8.82 5.82
C LEU A 18 -12.40 -9.71 5.83
N PHE A 19 -12.78 -10.18 4.66
CA PHE A 19 -13.94 -11.02 4.44
C PHE A 19 -13.46 -12.38 3.94
N HIS A 20 -13.94 -13.47 4.54
CA HIS A 20 -13.78 -14.76 3.90
C HIS A 20 -14.75 -14.84 2.72
N ALA A 21 -14.26 -15.23 1.55
CA ALA A 21 -15.08 -15.46 0.36
C ALA A 21 -16.34 -16.30 0.61
N VAL A 22 -16.27 -17.34 1.46
CA VAL A 22 -17.44 -18.19 1.76
C VAL A 22 -18.56 -17.45 2.50
N ASP A 23 -18.24 -16.37 3.20
CA ASP A 23 -19.23 -15.55 3.92
C ASP A 23 -19.76 -14.40 3.04
N ILE A 24 -18.93 -13.81 2.17
CA ILE A 24 -19.30 -12.63 1.36
C ILE A 24 -19.80 -12.97 -0.05
N ASP A 25 -19.20 -13.95 -0.73
CA ASP A 25 -19.52 -14.27 -2.12
C ASP A 25 -21.01 -14.63 -2.32
N PRO A 26 -21.68 -15.39 -1.42
CA PRO A 26 -23.12 -15.68 -1.56
C PRO A 26 -24.04 -14.45 -1.49
N LEU A 27 -23.55 -13.32 -0.99
CA LEU A 27 -24.32 -12.09 -0.81
C LEU A 27 -24.18 -11.11 -1.99
N ILE A 28 -23.18 -11.33 -2.86
CA ILE A 28 -22.82 -10.39 -3.93
C ILE A 28 -23.99 -10.12 -4.87
N ASP A 29 -24.64 -11.17 -5.37
CA ASP A 29 -25.73 -11.03 -6.35
C ASP A 29 -26.95 -10.32 -5.73
N HIS A 30 -27.30 -10.67 -4.48
CA HIS A 30 -28.40 -10.04 -3.76
C HIS A 30 -28.13 -8.56 -3.46
N ALA A 31 -26.86 -8.19 -3.24
CA ALA A 31 -26.46 -6.80 -3.04
C ALA A 31 -26.44 -5.97 -4.33
N GLY A 32 -26.61 -6.58 -5.51
CA GLY A 32 -26.43 -5.92 -6.81
C GLY A 32 -24.98 -5.81 -7.26
N GLY A 33 -24.08 -6.61 -6.68
CA GLY A 33 -22.65 -6.65 -6.98
C GLY A 33 -21.76 -6.34 -5.79
N LEU A 34 -20.48 -6.71 -5.90
CA LEU A 34 -19.50 -6.55 -4.82
C LEU A 34 -19.22 -5.07 -4.52
N ASP A 35 -19.22 -4.21 -5.54
CA ASP A 35 -19.05 -2.76 -5.38
C ASP A 35 -20.19 -2.16 -4.54
N GLU A 36 -21.44 -2.54 -4.81
CA GLU A 36 -22.60 -2.06 -4.05
C GLU A 36 -22.59 -2.59 -2.61
N LEU A 37 -22.21 -3.86 -2.42
CA LEU A 37 -22.07 -4.45 -1.10
C LEU A 37 -21.01 -3.71 -0.27
N LEU A 38 -19.83 -3.49 -0.83
CA LEU A 38 -18.73 -2.82 -0.12
C LEU A 38 -19.00 -1.33 0.09
N THR A 39 -19.51 -0.60 -0.91
CA THR A 39 -19.80 0.83 -0.74
C THR A 39 -20.87 1.06 0.33
N SER A 40 -21.89 0.20 0.39
CA SER A 40 -22.92 0.24 1.43
C SER A 40 -22.36 -0.15 2.80
N ALA A 41 -21.58 -1.24 2.88
CA ALA A 41 -20.97 -1.67 4.14
C ALA A 41 -20.05 -0.59 4.76
N PHE A 42 -19.36 0.18 3.92
CA PHE A 42 -18.42 1.22 4.34
C PHE A 42 -19.06 2.59 4.55
N GLY A 43 -20.35 2.78 4.26
CA GLY A 43 -20.99 4.10 4.36
C GLY A 43 -20.44 5.09 3.33
N SER A 44 -20.10 4.61 2.14
CA SER A 44 -19.50 5.44 1.07
C SER A 44 -20.52 6.40 0.47
N GLY A 45 -20.05 7.58 0.05
CA GLY A 45 -20.90 8.73 -0.28
C GLY A 45 -21.04 9.72 0.87
N ASP A 46 -20.51 9.41 2.05
CA ASP A 46 -20.39 10.30 3.20
C ASP A 46 -18.90 10.53 3.51
N PRO A 47 -18.38 11.77 3.49
CA PRO A 47 -17.01 12.09 3.91
C PRO A 47 -16.63 11.57 5.29
N ARG A 48 -17.61 11.36 6.17
CA ARG A 48 -17.41 10.81 7.53
C ARG A 48 -17.61 9.29 7.61
N GLN A 49 -18.26 8.68 6.62
CA GLN A 49 -18.65 7.27 6.61
C GLN A 49 -19.47 6.87 7.87
N LEU A 50 -20.40 7.72 8.32
CA LEU A 50 -21.11 7.51 9.59
C LEU A 50 -22.01 6.28 9.61
N ASP A 51 -22.61 5.93 8.48
CA ASP A 51 -23.56 4.81 8.34
C ASP A 51 -22.87 3.54 7.82
N GLY A 52 -21.62 3.32 8.24
CA GLY A 52 -20.87 2.14 7.83
C GLY A 52 -19.58 1.94 8.61
N VAL A 53 -18.80 0.94 8.18
CA VAL A 53 -17.58 0.53 8.87
C VAL A 53 -16.31 1.26 8.41
N GLY A 54 -16.46 2.17 7.46
CA GLY A 54 -15.39 3.02 6.97
C GLY A 54 -14.96 4.01 8.05
N GLY A 55 -13.68 4.37 8.07
CA GLY A 55 -13.13 5.28 9.08
C GLY A 55 -12.85 6.68 8.60
N GLY A 56 -13.47 7.15 7.51
CA GLY A 56 -13.34 8.51 6.99
C GLY A 56 -11.95 8.88 6.46
N SER A 57 -11.08 7.90 6.19
CA SER A 57 -9.74 8.14 5.64
C SER A 57 -9.29 7.04 4.69
N SER A 58 -8.34 7.35 3.81
CA SER A 58 -7.81 6.36 2.85
C SER A 58 -7.11 5.17 3.54
N THR A 59 -6.63 5.34 4.78
CA THR A 59 -5.97 4.30 5.58
C THR A 59 -6.96 3.43 6.38
N THR A 60 -8.23 3.82 6.43
CA THR A 60 -9.29 3.16 7.22
C THR A 60 -10.53 2.78 6.40
N SER A 61 -10.55 3.08 5.10
CA SER A 61 -11.58 2.67 4.14
C SER A 61 -11.02 1.62 3.17
N LYS A 62 -10.72 0.42 3.69
CA LYS A 62 -10.07 -0.67 2.95
C LYS A 62 -10.74 -2.01 3.24
N ALA A 63 -11.01 -2.78 2.18
CA ALA A 63 -11.52 -4.13 2.27
C ALA A 63 -10.58 -5.13 1.59
N ALA A 64 -10.62 -6.39 2.01
CA ALA A 64 -10.11 -7.48 1.18
C ALA A 64 -10.95 -8.75 1.32
N ILE A 65 -11.18 -9.42 0.19
CA ILE A 65 -11.86 -10.71 0.14
C ILE A 65 -10.79 -11.78 0.01
N VAL A 66 -10.75 -12.71 0.96
CA VAL A 66 -9.70 -13.72 1.09
C VAL A 66 -10.30 -15.12 0.88
N ARG A 67 -9.60 -15.96 0.13
CA ARG A 67 -9.98 -17.35 -0.16
C ARG A 67 -8.76 -18.24 -0.31
N ARG A 68 -8.93 -19.55 -0.11
CA ARG A 68 -7.91 -20.52 -0.50
C ARG A 68 -7.68 -20.45 -2.00
N SER A 69 -6.42 -20.48 -2.43
CA SER A 69 -6.10 -20.49 -3.85
C SER A 69 -6.32 -21.88 -4.45
N GLN A 70 -6.58 -21.91 -5.75
CA GLN A 70 -6.57 -23.13 -6.56
C GLN A 70 -5.25 -23.30 -7.33
N LEU A 71 -4.35 -22.30 -7.27
CA LEU A 71 -3.08 -22.35 -7.97
C LEU A 71 -2.05 -23.16 -7.18
N PRO A 72 -1.31 -24.08 -7.83
CA PRO A 72 -0.20 -24.79 -7.19
C PRO A 72 0.83 -23.80 -6.61
N GLY A 73 1.20 -24.05 -5.36
CA GLY A 73 2.21 -23.25 -4.66
C GLY A 73 1.74 -21.85 -4.22
N ILE A 74 0.45 -21.53 -4.30
CA ILE A 74 -0.16 -20.36 -3.67
C ILE A 74 -1.16 -20.87 -2.62
N ASP A 75 -1.08 -20.39 -1.38
CA ASP A 75 -1.97 -20.84 -0.31
C ASP A 75 -3.31 -20.12 -0.39
N ILE A 76 -3.27 -18.79 -0.56
CA ILE A 76 -4.47 -17.96 -0.62
C ILE A 76 -4.44 -16.96 -1.78
N ASP A 77 -5.63 -16.69 -2.29
CA ASP A 77 -5.93 -15.58 -3.17
C ASP A 77 -6.63 -14.48 -2.38
N TYR A 78 -6.30 -13.22 -2.69
CA TYR A 78 -7.06 -12.11 -2.15
C TYR A 78 -7.34 -11.02 -3.19
N LEU A 79 -8.52 -10.43 -3.08
CA LEU A 79 -8.93 -9.25 -3.83
C LEU A 79 -8.95 -8.06 -2.87
N PHE A 80 -8.14 -7.04 -3.14
CA PHE A 80 -8.07 -5.82 -2.35
C PHE A 80 -8.99 -4.75 -2.95
N ALA A 81 -9.76 -4.09 -2.10
CA ALA A 81 -10.64 -2.97 -2.45
C ALA A 81 -10.22 -1.72 -1.68
N GLN A 82 -9.89 -0.66 -2.42
CA GLN A 82 -9.89 0.69 -1.86
C GLN A 82 -11.30 1.26 -2.03
N VAL A 83 -12.04 1.37 -0.93
CA VAL A 83 -13.41 1.89 -0.95
C VAL A 83 -13.37 3.41 -0.83
N ALA A 84 -14.00 4.12 -1.76
CA ALA A 84 -14.05 5.58 -1.75
C ALA A 84 -14.85 6.09 -0.54
N ILE A 85 -14.54 7.33 -0.11
CA ILE A 85 -15.13 7.93 1.09
C ILE A 85 -16.31 8.80 0.68
N GLY A 86 -16.04 9.93 0.01
CA GLY A 86 -17.07 10.88 -0.44
C GLY A 86 -17.85 10.45 -1.69
N ASP A 87 -17.37 9.42 -2.41
CA ASP A 87 -18.01 8.89 -3.61
C ASP A 87 -18.40 7.42 -3.41
N ARG A 88 -19.40 6.95 -4.16
CA ARG A 88 -19.82 5.54 -4.15
C ARG A 88 -19.09 4.72 -5.22
N GLN A 89 -17.78 4.54 -5.04
CA GLN A 89 -16.94 3.76 -5.95
C GLN A 89 -15.97 2.84 -5.19
N VAL A 90 -15.59 1.74 -5.84
CA VAL A 90 -14.53 0.84 -5.35
C VAL A 90 -13.41 0.80 -6.37
N GLU A 91 -12.18 1.07 -5.93
CA GLU A 91 -11.00 1.01 -6.79
C GLU A 91 -10.28 -0.33 -6.62
N TRP A 92 -10.33 -1.13 -7.68
CA TRP A 92 -9.74 -2.48 -7.76
C TRP A 92 -8.37 -2.51 -8.44
N GLY A 93 -7.83 -1.36 -8.88
CA GLY A 93 -6.64 -1.31 -9.74
C GLY A 93 -5.28 -1.44 -9.03
N SER A 94 -5.26 -1.69 -7.72
CA SER A 94 -4.02 -1.69 -6.93
C SER A 94 -4.02 -2.82 -5.89
N ASN A 95 -2.84 -3.09 -5.36
CA ASN A 95 -2.66 -3.85 -4.12
C ASN A 95 -2.44 -2.88 -2.94
N CYS A 96 -2.53 -3.38 -1.70
CA CYS A 96 -2.15 -2.68 -0.48
C CYS A 96 -1.33 -3.59 0.43
N GLY A 97 -0.01 -3.38 0.49
CA GLY A 97 0.86 -4.23 1.31
C GLY A 97 0.61 -4.11 2.82
N ASN A 98 0.11 -2.97 3.31
CA ASN A 98 -0.33 -2.86 4.71
C ASN A 98 -1.47 -3.85 5.00
N CYS A 99 -2.49 -3.93 4.14
CA CYS A 99 -3.52 -4.96 4.27
C CYS A 99 -2.97 -6.37 4.02
N ALA A 100 -2.04 -6.55 3.07
CA ALA A 100 -1.43 -7.87 2.84
C ALA A 100 -0.71 -8.42 4.09
N THR A 101 -0.09 -7.54 4.89
CA THR A 101 0.48 -7.91 6.19
C THR A 101 -0.59 -8.50 7.12
N ALA A 102 -1.75 -7.83 7.19
CA ALA A 102 -2.89 -8.31 7.98
C ALA A 102 -3.52 -9.59 7.40
N ILE A 103 -3.56 -9.72 6.07
CA ILE A 103 -4.13 -10.88 5.37
C ILE A 103 -3.32 -12.14 5.66
N GLY A 104 -1.99 -12.06 5.67
CA GLY A 104 -1.13 -13.19 6.05
C GLY A 104 -1.45 -13.71 7.46
N LEU A 105 -1.50 -12.81 8.44
CA LEU A 105 -1.88 -13.16 9.82
C LEU A 105 -3.30 -13.68 9.92
N TYR A 106 -4.25 -13.04 9.22
CA TYR A 106 -5.65 -13.46 9.19
C TYR A 106 -5.80 -14.88 8.63
N ALA A 107 -5.09 -15.21 7.56
CA ALA A 107 -5.15 -16.52 6.93
C ALA A 107 -4.67 -17.64 7.86
N LEU A 108 -3.60 -17.37 8.62
CA LEU A 108 -3.12 -18.25 9.67
C LEU A 108 -4.15 -18.37 10.81
N GLN A 109 -4.61 -17.24 11.36
CA GLN A 109 -5.54 -17.20 12.51
C GLN A 109 -6.94 -17.77 12.22
N THR A 110 -7.35 -17.83 10.96
CA THR A 110 -8.65 -18.38 10.52
C THR A 110 -8.55 -19.79 9.96
N GLY A 111 -7.35 -20.40 9.98
CA GLY A 111 -7.16 -21.76 9.48
C GLY A 111 -7.31 -21.89 7.96
N LEU A 112 -7.09 -20.81 7.21
CA LEU A 112 -6.99 -20.87 5.74
C LEU A 112 -5.69 -21.55 5.29
N VAL A 113 -4.64 -21.47 6.12
CA VAL A 113 -3.33 -22.08 5.89
C VAL A 113 -2.97 -22.99 7.06
N ALA A 114 -2.28 -24.08 6.79
CA ALA A 114 -1.77 -24.97 7.83
C ALA A 114 -0.61 -24.29 8.59
N VAL A 115 -0.50 -24.55 9.88
CA VAL A 115 0.56 -24.00 10.71
C VAL A 115 1.82 -24.86 10.63
N ASP A 116 2.98 -24.22 10.48
CA ASP A 116 4.29 -24.85 10.57
C ASP A 116 4.90 -24.69 11.97
N ALA A 117 5.87 -25.54 12.31
CA ALA A 117 6.35 -25.70 13.69
C ALA A 117 7.18 -24.53 14.24
N GLU A 118 7.81 -23.70 13.40
CA GLU A 118 8.69 -22.61 13.86
C GLU A 118 8.33 -21.27 13.22
N VAL A 119 8.17 -21.26 11.90
CA VAL A 119 7.72 -20.11 11.13
C VAL A 119 6.73 -20.62 10.10
N THR A 120 5.54 -20.01 10.06
CA THR A 120 4.57 -20.29 9.00
C THR A 120 4.71 -19.27 7.89
N SER A 121 4.92 -19.78 6.67
CA SER A 121 4.99 -18.98 5.45
C SER A 121 3.65 -19.06 4.70
N VAL A 122 2.98 -17.92 4.59
CA VAL A 122 1.72 -17.78 3.86
C VAL A 122 1.99 -17.14 2.51
N ARG A 123 1.95 -17.95 1.44
CA ARG A 123 2.13 -17.49 0.06
C ARG A 123 0.80 -17.05 -0.53
N MET A 124 0.73 -15.79 -0.90
CA MET A 124 -0.49 -15.10 -1.28
C MET A 124 -0.39 -14.55 -2.69
N ARG A 125 -1.46 -14.65 -3.47
CA ARG A 125 -1.58 -13.93 -4.73
C ARG A 125 -2.64 -12.84 -4.60
N ASN A 126 -2.25 -11.61 -4.94
CA ASN A 126 -3.18 -10.52 -5.12
C ASN A 126 -3.85 -10.65 -6.50
N GLN A 127 -5.16 -10.84 -6.52
CA GLN A 127 -5.90 -11.02 -7.77
C GLN A 127 -6.05 -9.71 -8.57
N ASN A 128 -5.92 -8.55 -7.94
CA ASN A 128 -5.98 -7.26 -8.63
C ASN A 128 -4.83 -7.08 -9.62
N THR A 129 -3.61 -7.47 -9.21
CA THR A 129 -2.39 -7.19 -9.96
C THR A 129 -1.62 -8.43 -10.40
N GLY A 130 -1.99 -9.62 -9.89
CA GLY A 130 -1.23 -10.85 -10.07
C GLY A 130 0.01 -10.95 -9.19
N ALA A 131 0.31 -9.93 -8.37
CA ALA A 131 1.49 -9.93 -7.52
C ALA A 131 1.47 -11.09 -6.51
N VAL A 132 2.63 -11.74 -6.33
CA VAL A 132 2.82 -12.82 -5.36
C VAL A 132 3.65 -12.31 -4.18
N LEU A 133 3.11 -12.52 -2.99
CA LEU A 133 3.69 -12.08 -1.72
C LEU A 133 3.81 -13.29 -0.79
N THR A 134 4.78 -13.26 0.10
CA THR A 134 4.90 -14.24 1.18
C THR A 134 4.89 -13.50 2.51
N ALA A 135 4.00 -13.90 3.42
CA ALA A 135 4.00 -13.43 4.79
C ALA A 135 4.61 -14.50 5.69
N GLU A 136 5.65 -14.15 6.44
CA GLU A 136 6.33 -15.04 7.38
C GLU A 136 5.99 -14.62 8.81
N ILE A 137 5.49 -15.57 9.59
CA ILE A 137 4.98 -15.36 10.94
C ILE A 137 5.60 -16.41 11.86
N ALA A 138 6.22 -15.98 12.96
CA ALA A 138 6.75 -16.91 13.95
C ALA A 138 5.63 -17.72 14.61
N THR A 139 5.77 -19.04 14.60
CA THR A 139 4.82 -20.01 15.15
C THR A 139 5.54 -21.10 15.94
N PRO A 140 6.37 -20.76 16.95
CA PRO A 140 7.18 -21.72 17.69
C PRO A 140 6.31 -22.83 18.31
N ALA A 141 6.75 -24.07 18.14
CA ALA A 141 5.97 -25.28 18.47
C ALA A 141 4.55 -25.33 17.84
N GLY A 142 4.35 -24.66 16.70
CA GLY A 142 3.06 -24.56 16.01
C GLY A 142 2.05 -23.61 16.68
N ALA A 143 2.48 -22.76 17.63
CA ALA A 143 1.60 -21.83 18.31
C ALA A 143 1.22 -20.65 17.40
N ILE A 144 -0.08 -20.43 17.17
CA ILE A 144 -0.56 -19.30 16.36
C ILE A 144 -0.60 -18.04 17.24
N PRO A 145 0.16 -16.97 16.90
CA PRO A 145 0.18 -15.77 17.70
C PRO A 145 -1.15 -15.00 17.62
N THR A 146 -1.65 -14.55 18.77
CA THR A 146 -2.82 -13.67 18.88
C THR A 146 -2.45 -12.19 18.96
N ASP A 147 -1.30 -11.92 19.57
CA ASP A 147 -0.73 -10.62 19.89
C ASP A 147 0.80 -10.68 19.78
N GLY A 148 1.45 -9.52 19.86
CA GLY A 148 2.90 -9.41 19.74
C GLY A 148 3.38 -8.00 20.10
N ASP A 149 4.69 -7.85 20.16
CA ASP A 149 5.41 -6.67 20.66
C ASP A 149 6.08 -5.83 19.56
N ALA A 150 5.90 -6.19 18.29
CA ALA A 150 6.44 -5.41 17.18
C ALA A 150 5.78 -4.03 17.11
N ALA A 151 6.60 -2.99 17.19
CA ALA A 151 6.18 -1.60 17.10
C ALA A 151 5.76 -1.22 15.67
N VAL A 152 4.91 -0.21 15.58
CA VAL A 152 4.47 0.38 14.31
C VAL A 152 4.91 1.85 14.29
N PRO A 153 5.69 2.29 13.30
CA PRO A 153 6.11 3.68 13.21
C PRO A 153 4.92 4.66 13.24
N GLY A 154 5.04 5.73 14.03
CA GLY A 154 4.05 6.80 14.17
C GLY A 154 2.90 6.52 15.14
N THR A 155 2.95 5.46 15.95
CA THR A 155 1.93 5.14 16.96
C THR A 155 2.51 4.30 18.11
N SER A 156 1.86 4.31 19.28
CA SER A 156 2.17 3.40 20.39
C SER A 156 1.61 1.97 20.19
N ALA A 157 1.00 1.69 19.03
CA ALA A 157 0.39 0.39 18.75
C ALA A 157 1.44 -0.71 18.53
N LEU A 158 1.22 -1.85 19.19
CA LEU A 158 1.97 -3.09 19.00
C LEU A 158 1.17 -4.11 18.17
N GLY A 159 1.83 -5.16 17.71
CA GLY A 159 1.18 -6.29 17.04
C GLY A 159 2.12 -7.46 16.80
N VAL A 160 1.57 -8.51 16.19
CA VAL A 160 2.32 -9.69 15.77
C VAL A 160 3.32 -9.29 14.68
N PRO A 161 4.62 -9.60 14.82
CA PRO A 161 5.60 -9.42 13.75
C PRO A 161 5.22 -10.25 12.52
N VAL A 162 5.28 -9.61 11.35
CA VAL A 162 5.04 -10.24 10.04
C VAL A 162 6.11 -9.74 9.08
N GLY A 163 6.94 -10.66 8.59
CA GLY A 163 7.83 -10.41 7.47
C GLY A 163 7.04 -10.51 6.17
N LEU A 164 6.90 -9.41 5.42
CA LEU A 164 6.17 -9.40 4.16
C LEU A 164 7.13 -9.24 2.99
N THR A 165 7.28 -10.30 2.20
CA THR A 165 8.18 -10.36 1.05
C THR A 165 7.40 -10.25 -0.25
N PHE A 166 7.72 -9.23 -1.05
CA PHE A 166 7.26 -9.09 -2.43
C PHE A 166 8.24 -9.82 -3.35
N THR A 167 7.74 -10.81 -4.08
CA THR A 167 8.55 -11.65 -4.98
C THR A 167 8.24 -11.34 -6.44
N GLY A 168 9.07 -11.87 -7.35
CA GLY A 168 8.86 -11.68 -8.80
C GLY A 168 9.13 -10.25 -9.24
N LEU A 169 10.01 -9.53 -8.51
CA LEU A 169 10.49 -8.21 -8.92
C LEU A 169 11.59 -8.31 -9.99
N ALA A 170 12.20 -9.50 -10.12
CA ALA A 170 13.16 -9.81 -11.17
C ALA A 170 12.48 -9.75 -12.53
N GLY A 171 12.85 -8.74 -13.31
CA GLY A 171 12.45 -8.56 -14.69
C GLY A 171 13.55 -7.87 -15.47
N ALA A 172 13.46 -7.88 -16.80
CA ALA A 172 14.34 -7.02 -17.60
C ALA A 172 14.19 -5.56 -17.14
N PRO A 173 15.23 -4.70 -17.23
CA PRO A 173 15.11 -3.28 -16.90
C PRO A 173 13.89 -2.59 -17.57
N ALA A 174 13.50 -3.06 -18.76
CA ALA A 174 12.30 -2.61 -19.48
C ALA A 174 10.95 -2.96 -18.80
N GLN A 175 10.91 -3.97 -17.94
CA GLN A 175 9.73 -4.32 -17.12
C GLN A 175 9.68 -3.49 -15.84
N LEU A 176 10.84 -3.12 -15.28
CA LEU A 176 10.91 -2.22 -14.13
C LEU A 176 10.63 -0.77 -14.53
N LEU A 177 11.18 -0.29 -15.64
CA LEU A 177 11.08 1.09 -16.12
C LEU A 177 10.09 1.16 -17.29
N PRO A 178 8.80 1.48 -17.07
CA PRO A 178 7.81 1.51 -18.14
C PRO A 178 8.12 2.54 -19.25
N SER A 179 8.86 3.62 -18.93
CA SER A 179 9.35 4.59 -19.91
C SER A 179 10.65 4.15 -20.61
N GLY A 180 11.30 3.09 -20.12
CA GLY A 180 12.64 2.66 -20.52
C GLY A 180 13.77 3.58 -20.04
N ARG A 181 13.50 4.57 -19.20
CA ARG A 181 14.47 5.58 -18.75
C ARG A 181 14.64 5.57 -17.25
N ALA A 182 15.88 5.74 -16.79
CA ALA A 182 16.18 5.94 -15.37
C ALA A 182 15.65 7.29 -14.85
N LEU A 183 15.71 8.31 -15.72
CA LEU A 183 15.28 9.69 -15.46
C LEU A 183 14.36 10.15 -16.58
N ASP A 184 13.15 10.54 -16.21
CA ASP A 184 12.15 11.14 -17.08
C ASP A 184 11.95 12.61 -16.71
N THR A 185 11.63 13.43 -17.71
CA THR A 185 11.19 14.82 -17.53
C THR A 185 9.68 14.89 -17.77
N VAL A 186 8.94 15.37 -16.78
CA VAL A 186 7.49 15.58 -16.83
C VAL A 186 7.21 17.06 -16.76
N THR A 187 6.58 17.61 -17.79
CA THR A 187 6.25 19.05 -17.86
C THR A 187 4.83 19.30 -17.38
N VAL A 188 4.64 20.22 -16.43
CA VAL A 188 3.33 20.72 -15.98
C VAL A 188 3.39 22.23 -15.90
N ALA A 189 2.42 22.92 -16.51
CA ALA A 189 2.34 24.39 -16.54
C ALA A 189 3.66 25.07 -16.97
N GLY A 190 4.34 24.50 -17.98
CA GLY A 190 5.59 25.05 -18.53
C GLY A 190 6.85 24.82 -17.67
N HIS A 191 6.74 24.09 -16.56
CA HIS A 191 7.86 23.74 -15.69
C HIS A 191 8.17 22.24 -15.80
N ASP A 192 9.44 21.91 -15.80
CA ASP A 192 9.95 20.55 -15.93
C ASP A 192 10.28 19.95 -14.57
N TYR A 193 9.84 18.71 -14.35
CA TYR A 193 10.05 17.95 -13.12
C TYR A 193 10.68 16.60 -13.43
N SER A 194 11.79 16.32 -12.76
CA SER A 194 12.55 15.08 -12.91
C SER A 194 11.89 13.96 -12.10
N ALA A 195 11.72 12.79 -12.71
CA ALA A 195 11.12 11.63 -12.08
C ALA A 195 11.81 10.33 -12.47
N THR A 196 11.82 9.37 -11.54
CA THR A 196 11.99 7.96 -11.89
C THR A 196 10.63 7.26 -11.81
N MET A 197 10.22 6.63 -12.92
CA MET A 197 8.98 5.88 -12.99
C MET A 197 9.29 4.39 -12.95
N VAL A 198 8.68 3.65 -12.02
CA VAL A 198 8.91 2.20 -11.85
C VAL A 198 7.61 1.43 -11.74
N THR A 199 7.66 0.15 -12.11
CA THR A 199 6.61 -0.84 -11.89
C THR A 199 7.14 -1.93 -10.95
N ALA A 200 7.08 -1.70 -9.64
CA ALA A 200 7.46 -2.66 -8.61
C ALA A 200 6.59 -2.48 -7.37
N GLY A 201 5.93 -3.54 -6.90
CA GLY A 201 4.90 -3.45 -5.87
C GLY A 201 3.62 -2.79 -6.39
N ALA A 202 3.65 -1.47 -6.61
CA ALA A 202 2.66 -0.74 -7.40
C ALA A 202 3.39 0.18 -8.40
N PRO A 203 2.81 0.48 -9.59
CA PRO A 203 3.35 1.50 -10.47
C PRO A 203 3.50 2.83 -9.72
N ALA A 204 4.67 3.46 -9.81
CA ALA A 204 4.97 4.70 -9.10
C ALA A 204 5.80 5.66 -9.96
N ALA A 205 5.57 6.96 -9.76
CA ALA A 205 6.41 8.05 -10.25
C ALA A 205 6.97 8.83 -9.06
N LEU A 206 8.29 8.87 -8.96
CA LEU A 206 9.04 9.40 -7.83
C LEU A 206 9.82 10.62 -8.27
N PHE A 207 9.37 11.80 -7.84
CA PHE A 207 9.86 13.10 -8.27
C PHE A 207 10.95 13.63 -7.36
N ASP A 208 11.89 14.37 -7.93
CA ASP A 208 12.93 15.05 -7.15
C ASP A 208 12.32 16.20 -6.35
N ALA A 209 12.57 16.22 -5.03
CA ALA A 209 12.08 17.29 -4.16
C ALA A 209 12.57 18.67 -4.60
N ALA A 210 13.81 18.77 -5.07
CA ALA A 210 14.42 20.04 -5.43
C ALA A 210 13.66 20.75 -6.56
N ASP A 211 13.13 20.00 -7.54
CA ASP A 211 12.36 20.55 -8.66
C ASP A 211 11.01 21.14 -8.23
N LEU A 212 10.52 20.76 -7.04
CA LEU A 212 9.31 21.29 -6.42
C LEU A 212 9.60 22.38 -5.38
N GLY A 213 10.87 22.77 -5.18
CA GLY A 213 11.26 23.67 -4.09
C GLY A 213 11.15 23.03 -2.70
N LEU A 214 11.14 21.70 -2.64
CA LEU A 214 11.05 20.89 -1.43
C LEU A 214 12.39 20.20 -1.13
N THR A 215 12.50 19.68 0.08
CA THR A 215 13.60 18.84 0.55
C THR A 215 13.26 17.35 0.57
N GLY A 216 11.97 17.00 0.57
CA GLY A 216 11.48 15.65 0.76
C GLY A 216 11.33 15.27 2.24
N ALA A 217 11.68 16.16 3.17
CA ALA A 217 11.60 15.97 4.61
C ALA A 217 10.42 16.72 5.26
N GLU A 218 9.54 17.32 4.46
CA GLU A 218 8.45 18.19 4.90
C GLU A 218 7.39 17.49 5.76
N ASP A 219 6.69 18.27 6.57
CA ASP A 219 5.42 17.85 7.17
C ASP A 219 4.32 17.68 6.12
N ASN A 220 3.36 16.82 6.41
CA ASN A 220 2.23 16.58 5.51
C ASN A 220 1.42 17.85 5.18
N ALA A 221 1.38 18.84 6.07
CA ALA A 221 0.73 20.12 5.80
C ALA A 221 1.37 20.84 4.60
N VAL A 222 2.70 20.89 4.54
CA VAL A 222 3.45 21.52 3.45
C VAL A 222 3.33 20.70 2.15
N VAL A 223 3.34 19.37 2.24
CA VAL A 223 3.09 18.50 1.07
C VAL A 223 1.67 18.71 0.53
N ALA A 224 0.68 18.97 1.40
CA ALA A 224 -0.70 19.23 0.99
C ALA A 224 -0.84 20.52 0.17
N GLU A 225 -0.01 21.53 0.41
CA GLU A 225 0.03 22.77 -0.39
C GLU A 225 0.40 22.51 -1.86
N HIS A 226 1.11 21.40 -2.13
CA HIS A 226 1.56 20.99 -3.47
C HIS A 226 0.63 19.97 -4.14
N LEU A 227 -0.53 19.68 -3.53
CA LEU A 227 -1.42 18.61 -3.97
C LEU A 227 -1.87 18.76 -5.42
N SER A 228 -2.28 19.96 -5.85
CA SER A 228 -2.76 20.22 -7.21
C SER A 228 -1.68 19.90 -8.26
N LEU A 229 -0.44 20.32 -8.02
CA LEU A 229 0.71 20.01 -8.87
C LEU A 229 1.00 18.51 -8.90
N LEU A 230 1.07 17.86 -7.74
CA LEU A 230 1.35 16.42 -7.65
C LEU A 230 0.27 15.58 -8.34
N VAL A 231 -1.00 16.01 -8.29
CA VAL A 231 -2.09 15.38 -9.03
C VAL A 231 -1.92 15.53 -10.54
N ALA A 232 -1.52 16.71 -11.02
CA ALA A 232 -1.23 16.93 -12.44
C ALA A 232 -0.03 16.09 -12.91
N LEU A 233 1.05 16.04 -12.12
CA LEU A 233 2.23 15.21 -12.38
C LEU A 233 1.88 13.72 -12.43
N ARG A 234 0.99 13.27 -11.56
CA ARG A 234 0.46 11.90 -11.58
C ARG A 234 -0.26 11.57 -12.87
N GLN A 235 -1.12 12.47 -13.35
CA GLN A 235 -1.85 12.26 -14.59
C GLN A 235 -0.88 12.14 -15.78
N GLN A 236 0.11 13.03 -15.87
CA GLN A 236 1.12 12.97 -16.93
C GLN A 236 1.99 11.71 -16.84
N SER A 237 2.35 11.30 -15.63
CA SER A 237 3.09 10.05 -15.41
C SER A 237 2.27 8.83 -15.80
N SER A 238 0.97 8.80 -15.48
CA SER A 238 0.06 7.73 -15.87
C SER A 238 0.03 7.49 -17.39
N LEU A 239 -0.01 8.58 -18.17
CA LEU A 239 0.07 8.53 -19.63
C LEU A 239 1.42 7.98 -20.11
N ARG A 240 2.53 8.49 -19.54
CA ARG A 240 3.90 8.07 -19.91
C ARG A 240 4.18 6.60 -19.56
N MET A 241 3.60 6.11 -18.47
CA MET A 241 3.70 4.71 -18.03
C MET A 241 2.74 3.78 -18.79
N GLY A 242 1.90 4.30 -19.69
CA GLY A 242 0.90 3.52 -20.42
C GLY A 242 -0.26 2.99 -19.56
N LEU A 243 -0.45 3.54 -18.36
CA LEU A 243 -1.50 3.13 -17.42
C LEU A 243 -2.87 3.74 -17.75
N SER A 244 -2.87 4.82 -18.52
CA SER A 244 -4.06 5.52 -19.02
C SER A 244 -3.82 6.02 -20.45
N LYS A 245 -4.90 6.26 -21.18
CA LYS A 245 -4.89 6.92 -22.50
C LYS A 245 -5.37 8.37 -22.38
N PRO A 246 -5.00 9.26 -23.30
CA PRO A 246 -5.56 10.60 -23.36
C PRO A 246 -7.08 10.56 -23.42
N GLY A 247 -7.75 11.30 -22.53
CA GLY A 247 -9.21 11.32 -22.40
C GLY A 247 -9.81 10.30 -21.43
N ASP A 248 -9.02 9.35 -20.90
CA ASP A 248 -9.50 8.44 -19.86
C ASP A 248 -9.85 9.23 -18.57
N PRO A 249 -10.84 8.77 -17.79
CA PRO A 249 -11.11 9.31 -16.47
C PRO A 249 -9.88 9.24 -15.56
N VAL A 250 -9.71 10.27 -14.73
CA VAL A 250 -8.62 10.32 -13.75
C VAL A 250 -8.84 9.22 -12.71
N ARG A 251 -8.01 8.18 -12.74
CA ARG A 251 -7.92 7.18 -11.66
C ARG A 251 -7.14 7.75 -10.50
N HIS A 252 -7.26 7.27 -9.26
CA HIS A 252 -6.61 7.89 -8.09
C HIS A 252 -5.62 6.98 -7.34
N ALA A 253 -5.64 5.66 -7.56
CA ALA A 253 -4.71 4.74 -6.91
C ALA A 253 -3.38 4.56 -7.66
N ILE A 254 -3.36 4.58 -8.99
CA ILE A 254 -2.13 4.34 -9.77
C ILE A 254 -1.93 5.37 -10.90
N PRO A 255 -0.67 5.72 -11.24
CA PRO A 255 0.53 5.39 -10.47
C PRO A 255 0.51 6.11 -9.11
N LYS A 256 1.22 5.53 -8.13
CA LYS A 256 1.55 6.24 -6.88
C LYS A 256 2.47 7.41 -7.22
N VAL A 257 2.29 8.54 -6.55
CA VAL A 257 3.18 9.69 -6.72
C VAL A 257 3.77 10.08 -5.39
N GLY A 258 5.06 10.40 -5.41
CA GLY A 258 5.73 10.92 -4.25
C GLY A 258 6.94 11.76 -4.62
N VAL A 259 7.42 12.47 -3.61
CA VAL A 259 8.57 13.34 -3.64
C VAL A 259 9.71 12.68 -2.88
N VAL A 260 10.91 12.74 -3.43
CA VAL A 260 12.10 12.06 -2.93
C VAL A 260 13.22 13.06 -2.76
N GLY A 261 13.89 12.98 -1.61
CA GLY A 261 15.01 13.85 -1.29
C GLY A 261 16.07 13.16 -0.44
N SER A 262 17.16 13.88 -0.20
CA SER A 262 18.28 13.37 0.60
C SER A 262 17.95 13.33 2.10
N PRO A 263 18.66 12.51 2.89
CA PRO A 263 18.48 12.52 4.34
C PRO A 263 18.78 13.88 4.96
N LEU A 264 17.89 14.30 5.86
CA LEU A 264 17.93 15.54 6.63
C LEU A 264 17.26 15.29 7.99
N ASP A 265 17.60 16.09 8.99
CA ASP A 265 16.87 16.05 10.25
C ASP A 265 15.41 16.52 10.02
N TYR A 266 14.44 15.77 10.52
CA TYR A 266 13.02 16.15 10.49
C TYR A 266 12.28 15.65 11.72
N ARG A 267 11.06 16.15 11.92
CA ARG A 267 10.14 15.65 12.95
C ARG A 267 9.00 14.87 12.33
N THR A 268 8.63 13.76 12.94
CA THR A 268 7.45 12.99 12.54
C THR A 268 6.17 13.75 12.89
N GLY A 269 5.03 13.28 12.37
CA GLY A 269 3.71 13.81 12.77
C GLY A 269 3.40 13.68 14.27
N THR A 270 4.13 12.84 15.01
CA THR A 270 4.05 12.70 16.47
C THR A 270 5.07 13.57 17.23
N GLY A 271 5.96 14.28 16.51
CA GLY A 271 6.97 15.18 17.06
C GLY A 271 8.33 14.53 17.31
N ASP A 272 8.50 13.24 17.02
CA ASP A 272 9.75 12.52 17.21
C ASP A 272 10.83 13.04 16.26
N LEU A 273 12.02 13.30 16.77
CA LEU A 273 13.16 13.72 15.94
C LEU A 273 13.76 12.51 15.24
N ILE A 274 13.83 12.56 13.91
CA ILE A 274 14.56 11.61 13.08
C ILE A 274 15.79 12.33 12.54
N ARG A 275 16.98 11.77 12.77
CA ARG A 275 18.23 12.36 12.29
C ARG A 275 18.52 11.91 10.87
N ALA A 276 19.26 12.73 10.13
CA ALA A 276 19.71 12.40 8.78
C ALA A 276 20.44 11.04 8.73
N ASP A 277 21.22 10.69 9.75
CA ASP A 277 21.97 9.43 9.81
C ASP A 277 21.09 8.19 10.11
N ASP A 278 19.85 8.39 10.57
CA ASP A 278 18.92 7.31 10.92
C ASP A 278 18.32 6.64 9.66
N TYR A 279 18.45 7.26 8.49
CA TYR A 279 17.86 6.77 7.25
C TYR A 279 18.68 7.13 6.01
N ASP A 280 18.30 6.56 4.86
CA ASP A 280 19.11 6.63 3.64
C ASP A 280 18.47 7.48 2.54
N VAL A 281 17.14 7.58 2.50
CA VAL A 281 16.41 8.41 1.53
C VAL A 281 15.11 8.94 2.12
N SER A 282 14.81 10.22 1.90
CA SER A 282 13.56 10.83 2.37
C SER A 282 12.47 10.67 1.33
N VAL A 283 11.27 10.29 1.76
CA VAL A 283 10.13 10.05 0.87
C VAL A 283 8.85 10.63 1.46
N ARG A 284 8.08 11.33 0.62
CA ARG A 284 6.70 11.79 0.90
C ARG A 284 5.78 11.30 -0.21
N MET A 285 4.87 10.40 0.11
CA MET A 285 3.94 9.81 -0.87
C MET A 285 2.56 10.43 -0.76
N LEU A 286 1.84 10.51 -1.88
CA LEU A 286 0.40 10.72 -1.90
C LEU A 286 -0.37 9.39 -1.90
N SER A 287 -1.57 9.43 -1.35
CA SER A 287 -2.56 8.36 -1.41
C SER A 287 -3.97 8.93 -1.41
N MET A 288 -4.77 8.62 -2.44
CA MET A 288 -6.15 9.11 -2.59
C MET A 288 -6.28 10.63 -2.44
N LEU A 289 -5.48 11.38 -3.22
CA LEU A 289 -5.49 12.85 -3.24
C LEU A 289 -5.14 13.52 -1.90
N ALA A 290 -4.42 12.83 -1.02
CA ALA A 290 -3.89 13.41 0.22
C ALA A 290 -2.47 12.91 0.49
N PRO A 291 -1.64 13.66 1.23
CA PRO A 291 -0.39 13.14 1.77
C PRO A 291 -0.63 11.88 2.59
N HIS A 292 0.15 10.84 2.33
CA HIS A 292 0.08 9.61 3.10
C HIS A 292 0.74 9.83 4.47
N PRO A 293 0.11 9.43 5.60
CA PRO A 293 0.64 9.70 6.94
C PRO A 293 1.94 8.97 7.30
N ALA A 294 2.39 8.08 6.42
CA ALA A 294 3.60 7.25 6.53
C ALA A 294 4.05 6.92 5.10
N ILE A 295 4.10 5.64 4.73
CA ILE A 295 4.21 5.17 3.35
C ILE A 295 3.38 3.90 3.14
N GLY A 296 2.76 3.74 1.97
CA GLY A 296 2.15 2.45 1.59
C GLY A 296 3.23 1.45 1.20
N LEU A 297 3.15 0.18 1.64
CA LEU A 297 4.27 -0.77 1.41
C LEU A 297 4.54 -1.04 -0.07
N THR A 298 3.52 -1.03 -0.92
CA THR A 298 3.71 -1.14 -2.36
C THR A 298 4.52 0.04 -2.92
N SER A 299 4.35 1.25 -2.38
CA SER A 299 5.21 2.40 -2.67
C SER A 299 6.61 2.24 -2.10
N ALA A 300 6.76 1.63 -0.91
CA ALA A 300 8.08 1.35 -0.34
C ALA A 300 8.88 0.35 -1.20
N VAL A 301 8.21 -0.67 -1.75
CA VAL A 301 8.80 -1.58 -2.75
C VAL A 301 9.20 -0.82 -4.01
N ALA A 302 8.36 0.09 -4.50
CA ALA A 302 8.68 0.93 -5.65
C ALA A 302 9.91 1.81 -5.39
N VAL A 303 10.02 2.44 -4.22
CA VAL A 303 11.21 3.22 -3.83
C VAL A 303 12.44 2.32 -3.75
N ALA A 304 12.32 1.13 -3.14
CA ALA A 304 13.43 0.18 -3.06
C ALA A 304 13.90 -0.27 -4.44
N ALA A 305 13.00 -0.52 -5.38
CA ALA A 305 13.35 -0.83 -6.76
C ALA A 305 13.97 0.37 -7.48
N ALA A 306 13.41 1.58 -7.33
CA ALA A 306 13.97 2.78 -7.90
C ALA A 306 15.36 3.12 -7.33
N SER A 307 15.67 2.73 -6.10
CA SER A 307 17.00 2.91 -5.49
C SER A 307 18.10 2.09 -6.19
N THR A 308 17.74 1.04 -6.93
CA THR A 308 18.71 0.24 -7.70
C THR A 308 18.90 0.78 -9.13
N VAL A 309 18.15 1.82 -9.52
CA VAL A 309 18.19 2.40 -10.87
C VAL A 309 19.23 3.52 -10.90
N VAL A 310 20.46 3.18 -11.33
CA VAL A 310 21.55 4.14 -11.47
C VAL A 310 21.16 5.28 -12.41
N GLY A 311 21.39 6.52 -11.97
CA GLY A 311 21.00 7.74 -12.69
C GLY A 311 19.55 8.17 -12.49
N GLY A 312 18.75 7.40 -11.73
CA GLY A 312 17.40 7.79 -11.33
C GLY A 312 17.40 8.69 -10.08
N VAL A 313 16.26 9.35 -9.84
CA VAL A 313 16.04 10.29 -8.73
C VAL A 313 16.34 9.62 -7.39
N VAL A 314 15.79 8.43 -7.14
CA VAL A 314 15.95 7.75 -5.84
C VAL A 314 17.41 7.38 -5.58
N ALA A 315 18.08 6.81 -6.58
CA ALA A 315 19.50 6.46 -6.45
C ALA A 315 20.38 7.70 -6.24
N ALA A 316 20.06 8.83 -6.90
CA ALA A 316 20.80 10.09 -6.74
C ALA A 316 20.59 10.76 -5.37
N ARG A 317 19.43 10.55 -4.73
CA ARG A 317 19.10 11.14 -3.42
C ARG A 317 19.43 10.22 -2.24
N SER A 318 19.64 8.93 -2.50
CA SER A 318 19.94 7.92 -1.48
C SER A 318 21.39 7.98 -1.00
N ALA A 319 21.59 7.90 0.31
CA ALA A 319 22.90 7.68 0.95
C ALA A 319 23.27 6.19 1.07
N ALA A 320 22.32 5.26 0.84
CA ALA A 320 22.58 3.83 0.88
C ALA A 320 23.35 3.34 -0.36
N ALA A 321 24.12 2.27 -0.18
CA ALA A 321 24.68 1.51 -1.27
C ALA A 321 23.58 0.93 -2.19
N PRO A 322 23.90 0.55 -3.44
CA PRO A 322 22.92 -0.07 -4.35
C PRO A 322 22.40 -1.44 -3.91
N THR A 323 23.07 -2.09 -2.95
CA THR A 323 22.70 -3.40 -2.41
C THR A 323 22.61 -3.36 -0.88
N GLY A 324 21.97 -4.36 -0.28
CA GLY A 324 21.76 -4.43 1.17
C GLY A 324 20.52 -3.69 1.64
N PRO A 325 20.36 -3.50 2.97
CA PRO A 325 19.19 -2.85 3.54
C PRO A 325 19.08 -1.38 3.07
N LEU A 326 17.85 -0.87 3.05
CA LEU A 326 17.52 0.50 2.71
C LEU A 326 16.55 1.05 3.76
N ARG A 327 16.84 2.23 4.30
CA ARG A 327 16.03 2.91 5.31
C ARG A 327 15.33 4.11 4.69
N LEU A 328 14.00 4.08 4.66
CA LEU A 328 13.17 5.15 4.10
C LEU A 328 12.72 6.08 5.22
N GLY A 329 13.05 7.37 5.15
CA GLY A 329 12.49 8.39 6.02
C GLY A 329 11.09 8.78 5.56
N THR A 330 10.09 8.62 6.43
CA THR A 330 8.67 8.85 6.14
C THR A 330 8.05 9.80 7.17
N PRO A 331 6.85 10.38 6.94
CA PRO A 331 6.20 11.23 7.95
C PRO A 331 5.95 10.55 9.31
N ALA A 332 5.97 9.21 9.37
CA ALA A 332 5.78 8.41 10.58
C ALA A 332 7.08 7.87 11.18
N GLY A 333 8.25 8.24 10.63
CA GLY A 333 9.56 7.73 11.06
C GLY A 333 10.22 6.87 9.99
N VAL A 334 11.16 6.02 10.42
CA VAL A 334 12.02 5.24 9.53
C VAL A 334 11.42 3.88 9.22
N LEU A 335 11.43 3.52 7.94
CA LEU A 335 11.07 2.21 7.43
C LEU A 335 12.30 1.47 6.91
N HIS A 336 12.63 0.34 7.55
CA HIS A 336 13.60 -0.62 7.05
C HIS A 336 13.04 -1.52 5.94
N VAL A 337 13.80 -1.63 4.86
CA VAL A 337 13.50 -2.44 3.68
C VAL A 337 14.72 -3.31 3.37
N GLU A 338 14.50 -4.61 3.20
CA GLU A 338 15.54 -5.54 2.77
C GLU A 338 15.41 -5.76 1.26
N ARG A 339 16.48 -5.49 0.52
CA ARG A 339 16.56 -5.75 -0.93
C ARG A 339 17.30 -7.06 -1.16
N ILE A 340 16.60 -8.03 -1.72
CA ILE A 340 17.16 -9.34 -2.07
C ILE A 340 17.61 -9.27 -3.53
N MET A 341 18.93 -9.28 -3.71
CA MET A 341 19.58 -9.12 -5.01
C MET A 341 20.12 -10.48 -5.49
N ASN A 342 19.97 -10.78 -6.78
CA ASN A 342 20.62 -11.90 -7.44
C ASN A 342 21.29 -11.41 -8.73
N ASN A 343 22.60 -11.62 -8.85
CA ASN A 343 23.39 -11.18 -10.00
C ASN A 343 23.15 -9.70 -10.39
N GLY A 344 22.97 -8.82 -9.39
CA GLY A 344 22.70 -7.39 -9.60
C GLY A 344 21.25 -7.02 -9.92
N VAL A 345 20.35 -8.00 -10.01
CA VAL A 345 18.91 -7.80 -10.24
C VAL A 345 18.16 -7.89 -8.91
N LEU A 346 17.23 -6.98 -8.66
CA LEU A 346 16.34 -7.03 -7.50
C LEU A 346 15.30 -8.13 -7.71
N GLU A 347 15.38 -9.22 -6.94
CA GLU A 347 14.43 -10.33 -7.05
C GLU A 347 13.23 -10.18 -6.13
N ALA A 348 13.49 -9.69 -4.91
CA ALA A 348 12.49 -9.56 -3.89
C ALA A 348 12.80 -8.40 -2.94
N VAL A 349 11.74 -7.92 -2.29
CA VAL A 349 11.82 -6.90 -1.25
C VAL A 349 11.06 -7.39 -0.03
N THR A 350 11.74 -7.46 1.11
CA THR A 350 11.15 -7.85 2.39
C THR A 350 10.96 -6.62 3.29
N LEU A 351 9.77 -6.51 3.86
CA LEU A 351 9.42 -5.45 4.80
C LEU A 351 8.92 -6.07 6.10
N HIS A 352 9.50 -5.66 7.23
CA HIS A 352 9.07 -6.11 8.54
C HIS A 352 7.96 -5.21 9.08
N ARG A 353 6.82 -5.81 9.42
CA ARG A 353 5.64 -5.08 9.90
C ARG A 353 5.00 -5.75 11.09
N ALA A 354 4.01 -5.07 11.66
CA ALA A 354 3.16 -5.62 12.69
C ALA A 354 1.71 -5.64 12.24
N ALA A 355 1.03 -6.75 12.48
CA ALA A 355 -0.41 -6.90 12.28
C ALA A 355 -1.13 -7.27 13.58
N ARG A 356 -2.41 -6.94 13.69
CA ARG A 356 -3.22 -7.26 14.86
C ARG A 356 -4.68 -7.41 14.48
N ARG A 357 -5.34 -8.44 14.98
CA ARG A 357 -6.80 -8.55 14.96
C ARG A 357 -7.42 -7.59 15.98
N ILE A 358 -8.30 -6.71 15.51
CA ILE A 358 -9.00 -5.73 16.35
C ILE A 358 -10.35 -6.29 16.77
N ALA A 359 -11.11 -6.83 15.81
CA ALA A 359 -12.45 -7.36 16.04
C ALA A 359 -12.82 -8.43 15.02
N SER A 360 -13.72 -9.34 15.40
CA SER A 360 -14.52 -10.15 14.49
C SER A 360 -15.97 -9.72 14.68
N ALA A 361 -16.69 -9.46 13.59
CA ALA A 361 -18.00 -8.84 13.64
C ALA A 361 -18.93 -9.38 12.56
N GLU A 362 -20.23 -9.26 12.82
CA GLU A 362 -21.28 -9.30 11.80
C GLU A 362 -21.63 -7.87 11.42
N LEU A 363 -21.52 -7.55 10.14
CA LEU A 363 -21.87 -6.25 9.59
C LEU A 363 -23.28 -6.32 9.04
N PHE A 364 -24.14 -5.43 9.53
CA PHE A 364 -25.48 -5.24 9.02
C PHE A 364 -25.45 -4.20 7.91
N VAL A 365 -25.58 -4.65 6.67
CA VAL A 365 -25.47 -3.80 5.48
C VAL A 365 -26.86 -3.49 4.97
N ALA A 366 -27.16 -2.19 4.90
CA ALA A 366 -28.38 -1.73 4.24
C ALA A 366 -28.36 -2.21 2.78
N GLU A 367 -29.38 -2.98 2.41
CA GLU A 367 -29.75 -3.10 0.99
C GLU A 367 -30.17 -1.71 0.56
N ARG A 368 -29.82 -1.25 -0.66
CA ARG A 368 -30.19 0.09 -1.13
C ARG A 368 -31.64 0.38 -0.72
N ALA A 369 -31.82 1.24 0.28
CA ALA A 369 -33.01 2.03 0.35
C ALA A 369 -33.03 2.76 -1.00
N HIS A 370 -34.18 2.81 -1.68
CA HIS A 370 -34.38 3.81 -2.71
C HIS A 370 -33.87 5.12 -2.11
N ALA A 371 -32.68 5.55 -2.53
CA ALA A 371 -32.08 6.78 -2.04
C ALA A 371 -33.18 7.81 -2.23
N LEU A 372 -33.57 8.47 -1.14
CA LEU A 372 -34.54 9.55 -1.19
C LEU A 372 -34.08 10.46 -2.32
N ALA A 373 -34.80 10.42 -3.43
CA ALA A 373 -34.58 11.30 -4.54
C ALA A 373 -34.88 12.70 -3.98
N SER A 374 -33.82 13.46 -3.72
CA SER A 374 -33.89 14.88 -3.41
C SER A 374 -32.92 15.61 -4.30
#